data_AF-A0A7J3CAS3-F1
#
_entry.id   AF-A0A7J3CAS3-F1
#
_cell.length_a   1.000
_cell.length_b   1.000
_cell.length_c   1.000
_cell.angle_alpha   90.00
_cell.angle_beta   90.00
_cell.angle_gamma   90.00
#
_symmetry.space_group_name_H-M   'P 1'
#
loop_
_entity.id
_entity.type
_entity.pdbx_description
1 polymer ?
#
loop_
_entity_poly.entity_id
_entity_poly.type
_entity_poly.pdbx_seq_one_letter_code
_entity_poly.pdbx_strand_id
1 'polypeptide(L)'
;MRKYPCKTEVNSGLVEAKMREIFDNVRKDGERYISTYSKSLEVSAAVSGKKEISVETKTIPGEDQEMAVKLYNRFLEEVTGYTAKDRKKMVSKR
;
A
#
# COMPACT_ATOMS: atom_id res chain seq x y z
N MET A 1 6.73 -0.70 9.64
CA MET A 1 5.28 -0.70 9.31
C MET A 1 4.64 0.66 9.59
N ARG A 2 3.88 1.21 8.62
CA ARG A 2 3.28 2.54 8.66
C ARG A 2 1.76 2.41 8.59
N LYS A 3 1.02 3.03 9.51
CA LYS A 3 -0.44 2.96 9.55
C LYS A 3 -1.05 4.08 8.71
N TYR A 4 -2.07 3.74 7.93
CA TYR A 4 -2.81 4.68 7.11
C TYR A 4 -4.31 4.58 7.41
N PRO A 5 -4.96 5.71 7.76
CA PRO A 5 -6.40 5.75 7.86
C PRO A 5 -7.02 5.62 6.45
N CYS A 6 -8.18 4.96 6.38
CA CYS A 6 -8.95 4.74 5.17
C CYS A 6 -10.26 5.53 5.25
N LYS A 7 -10.67 6.10 4.11
CA LYS A 7 -11.91 6.88 4.00
C LYS A 7 -13.14 5.99 4.14
N THR A 8 -13.05 4.76 3.63
CA THR A 8 -14.10 3.73 3.69
C THR A 8 -13.68 2.55 4.57
N GLU A 9 -14.63 1.66 4.88
CA GLU A 9 -14.31 0.40 5.54
C GLU A 9 -13.44 -0.48 4.65
N VAL A 10 -12.32 -0.94 5.20
CA VAL A 10 -11.32 -1.71 4.46
C VAL A 10 -11.39 -3.18 4.90
N ASN A 11 -11.43 -4.07 3.92
CA ASN A 11 -11.45 -5.51 4.13
C ASN A 11 -10.21 -6.14 3.52
N SER A 12 -9.79 -7.28 4.07
CA SER A 12 -8.65 -8.07 3.57
C SER A 12 -8.80 -8.42 2.09
N GLY A 13 -10.01 -8.77 1.64
CA GLY A 13 -10.30 -9.03 0.23
C GLY A 13 -10.15 -7.81 -0.68
N LEU A 14 -10.43 -6.59 -0.19
CA LEU A 14 -10.24 -5.36 -0.98
C LEU A 14 -8.74 -5.08 -1.16
N VAL A 15 -7.96 -5.26 -0.09
CA VAL A 15 -6.49 -5.11 -0.15
C VAL A 15 -5.89 -6.10 -1.14
N GLU A 16 -6.29 -7.37 -1.07
CA GLU A 16 -5.83 -8.42 -1.99
C GLU A 16 -6.18 -8.09 -3.45
N ALA A 17 -7.43 -7.70 -3.72
CA ALA A 17 -7.88 -7.35 -5.06
C ALA A 17 -7.09 -6.15 -5.63
N LYS A 18 -6.88 -5.09 -4.84
CA LYS A 18 -6.12 -3.91 -5.26
C LYS A 18 -4.63 -4.18 -5.42
N MET A 19 -4.05 -5.03 -4.56
CA MET A 19 -2.68 -5.49 -4.75
C MET A 19 -2.51 -6.23 -6.07
N ARG A 20 -3.41 -7.18 -6.36
CA ARG A 20 -3.40 -7.93 -7.60
C ARG A 20 -3.64 -7.06 -8.83
N GLU A 21 -4.52 -6.07 -8.76
CA GLU A 21 -4.81 -5.15 -9.88
C GLU A 21 -3.61 -4.22 -10.21
N ILE A 22 -2.82 -3.83 -9.19
CA ILE A 22 -1.75 -2.83 -9.35
C ILE A 22 -0.38 -3.48 -9.59
N PHE A 23 -0.09 -4.56 -8.87
CA PHE A 23 1.21 -5.24 -8.92
C PHE A 23 1.18 -6.52 -9.76
N ASP A 24 0.00 -6.96 -10.20
CA ASP A 24 -0.24 -8.24 -10.91
C ASP A 24 0.11 -9.50 -10.09
N ASN A 25 0.70 -9.33 -8.91
CA ASN A 25 1.03 -10.38 -7.97
C ASN A 25 0.56 -10.03 -6.55
N VAL A 26 0.09 -11.05 -5.84
CA VAL A 26 -0.19 -10.95 -4.41
C VAL A 26 0.08 -12.30 -3.76
N ARG A 27 0.75 -12.27 -2.62
CA ARG A 27 1.05 -13.43 -1.79
C ARG A 27 0.48 -13.19 -0.40
N LYS A 28 -0.32 -14.12 0.10
CA LYS A 28 -0.81 -14.07 1.47
C LYS A 28 0.21 -14.69 2.41
N ASP A 29 0.58 -13.95 3.45
CA ASP A 29 1.47 -14.38 4.53
C ASP A 29 0.74 -14.16 5.86
N GLY A 30 0.02 -15.19 6.30
CA GLY A 30 -0.87 -15.12 7.47
C GLY A 30 -1.98 -14.07 7.31
N GLU A 31 -1.89 -12.99 8.06
CA GLU A 31 -2.84 -11.86 8.07
C GLU A 31 -2.41 -10.70 7.16
N ARG A 32 -1.27 -10.83 6.47
CA ARG A 32 -0.70 -9.80 5.60
C ARG A 32 -0.70 -10.25 4.14
N TYR A 33 -0.76 -9.29 3.26
CA TYR A 33 -0.67 -9.45 1.81
C TYR A 33 0.62 -8.80 1.33
N ILE A 34 1.45 -9.56 0.64
CA ILE A 34 2.76 -9.16 0.16
C ILE A 34 2.72 -9.16 -1.36
N SER A 35 3.11 -8.05 -1.97
CA SER A 35 3.23 -7.89 -3.41
C SER A 35 4.63 -7.38 -3.73
N THR A 36 5.21 -7.82 -4.83
CA THR A 36 6.58 -7.46 -5.20
C THR A 36 6.60 -6.91 -6.61
N TYR A 37 7.04 -5.67 -6.75
CA TYR A 37 7.27 -5.02 -8.02
C TYR A 37 8.76 -5.08 -8.40
N SER A 38 9.05 -5.77 -9.50
CA SER A 38 10.35 -5.80 -10.20
C SER A 38 11.60 -5.89 -9.32
N LYS A 39 11.71 -6.82 -8.35
CA LYS A 39 12.86 -6.97 -7.40
C LYS A 39 13.28 -5.70 -6.64
N SER A 40 12.72 -4.53 -6.95
CA SER A 40 13.11 -3.20 -6.48
C SER A 40 12.12 -2.68 -5.44
N LEU A 41 10.92 -3.26 -5.35
CA LEU A 41 9.93 -2.89 -4.35
C LEU A 41 9.15 -4.12 -3.86
N GLU A 42 9.09 -4.29 -2.55
CA GLU A 42 8.16 -5.20 -1.88
C GLU A 42 7.21 -4.37 -1.04
N VAL A 43 5.90 -4.63 -1.17
CA VAL A 43 4.83 -3.96 -0.45
C VAL A 43 4.05 -5.00 0.34
N SER A 44 4.00 -4.82 1.65
CA SER A 44 3.27 -5.67 2.58
C SER A 44 2.15 -4.87 3.22
N ALA A 45 0.90 -5.25 3.00
CA ALA A 45 -0.27 -4.58 3.53
C ALA A 45 -1.12 -5.53 4.39
N ALA A 46 -1.64 -5.01 5.50
CA ALA A 46 -2.49 -5.75 6.42
C ALA A 46 -3.61 -4.85 6.93
N VAL A 47 -4.80 -5.41 7.11
CA VAL A 47 -5.90 -4.67 7.74
C VAL A 47 -5.66 -4.67 9.25
N SER A 48 -5.59 -3.49 9.86
CA SER A 48 -5.36 -3.35 11.31
C SER A 48 -6.59 -2.84 12.05
N GLY A 49 -7.60 -2.34 11.35
CA GLY A 49 -8.88 -1.92 11.91
C GLY A 49 -9.92 -1.71 10.83
N LYS A 50 -11.16 -1.38 11.22
CA LYS A 50 -12.29 -1.18 10.27
C LYS A 50 -11.98 -0.16 9.18
N LYS A 51 -11.22 0.89 9.50
CA LYS A 51 -10.84 1.97 8.58
C LYS A 51 -9.34 2.26 8.65
N GLU A 52 -8.53 1.25 8.93
CA GLU A 52 -7.08 1.41 9.07
C GLU A 52 -6.33 0.23 8.47
N ILE A 53 -5.34 0.54 7.64
CA ILE A 53 -4.39 -0.44 7.11
C ILE A 53 -3.00 -0.16 7.65
N SER A 54 -2.25 -1.23 7.85
CA SER A 54 -0.82 -1.19 8.09
C SER A 54 -0.10 -1.58 6.81
N VAL A 55 0.76 -0.70 6.32
CA VAL A 55 1.54 -0.94 5.12
C VAL A 55 3.03 -0.81 5.42
N GLU A 56 3.79 -1.77 4.93
CA GLU A 56 5.23 -1.82 5.00
C GLU A 56 5.79 -1.92 3.59
N THR A 57 6.85 -1.17 3.33
CA THR A 57 7.50 -1.19 2.03
C THR A 57 8.99 -1.40 2.21
N LYS A 58 9.55 -2.23 1.34
CA LYS A 58 10.99 -2.40 1.19
C LYS A 58 11.35 -2.03 -0.24
N THR A 59 12.01 -0.90 -0.39
CA THR A 59 12.58 -0.48 -1.67
C THR A 59 14.05 -0.86 -1.72
N ILE A 60 14.46 -1.47 -2.82
CA ILE A 60 15.86 -1.73 -3.15
C ILE A 60 16.27 -0.68 -4.20
N PRO A 61 17.35 0.09 -3.97
CA PRO A 61 17.82 1.08 -4.93
C PRO A 61 18.19 0.39 -6.26
N GLY A 62 17.66 0.93 -7.36
CA GLY A 62 17.79 0.35 -8.70
C GLY A 62 17.03 1.19 -9.75
N GLU A 63 16.98 0.70 -10.99
CA GLU A 63 16.47 1.46 -12.14
C GLU A 63 14.97 1.79 -12.05
N ASP A 64 14.16 0.99 -11.34
CA ASP A 64 12.69 1.13 -11.29
C ASP A 64 12.14 1.91 -10.08
N GLN A 65 12.99 2.63 -9.34
CA GLN A 65 12.58 3.28 -8.09
C GLN A 65 11.45 4.31 -8.30
N GLU A 66 11.47 5.07 -9.41
CA GLU A 66 10.40 6.03 -9.71
C GLU A 66 9.05 5.33 -9.95
N MET A 67 9.06 4.22 -10.69
CA MET A 67 7.86 3.46 -10.99
C MET A 67 7.32 2.77 -9.74
N ALA A 68 8.20 2.21 -8.90
CA ALA A 68 7.89 1.67 -7.59
C ALA A 68 7.16 2.71 -6.71
N VAL A 69 7.68 3.94 -6.62
CA VAL A 69 7.04 5.01 -5.83
C VAL A 69 5.66 5.37 -6.41
N LYS A 70 5.50 5.41 -7.73
CA LYS A 70 4.20 5.66 -8.37
C LYS A 70 3.18 4.56 -8.07
N LEU A 71 3.56 3.29 -8.21
CA LEU A 71 2.67 2.16 -7.93
C LEU A 71 2.28 2.11 -6.45
N TYR A 72 3.24 2.33 -5.55
CA TYR A 72 2.97 2.43 -4.13
C TYR A 72 1.97 3.54 -3.80
N ASN A 73 2.14 4.73 -4.39
CA ASN A 73 1.23 5.84 -4.16
C ASN A 73 -0.18 5.54 -4.68
N ARG A 74 -0.28 4.93 -5.87
CA ARG A 74 -1.54 4.48 -6.47
C ARG A 74 -2.22 3.42 -5.63
N PHE A 75 -1.48 2.44 -5.11
CA PHE A 75 -2.00 1.42 -4.21
C PHE A 75 -2.60 2.02 -2.94
N LEU A 76 -1.85 2.90 -2.27
CA LEU A 76 -2.38 3.57 -1.11
C LEU A 76 -3.62 4.42 -1.45
N GLU A 77 -3.65 5.09 -2.61
CA GLU A 77 -4.81 5.86 -3.06
C GLU A 77 -6.05 5.00 -3.24
N GLU A 78 -5.92 3.87 -3.93
CA GLU A 78 -7.03 2.95 -4.21
C GLU A 78 -7.55 2.26 -2.94
N VAL A 79 -6.66 1.89 -2.02
CA VAL A 79 -7.07 1.21 -0.78
C VAL A 79 -7.59 2.19 0.27
N THR A 80 -6.89 3.32 0.47
CA THR A 80 -7.23 4.27 1.54
C THR A 80 -8.26 5.31 1.09
N GLY A 81 -8.39 5.55 -0.21
CA GLY A 81 -9.20 6.64 -0.77
C GLY A 81 -8.62 8.04 -0.54
N TYR A 82 -7.38 8.15 -0.05
CA TYR A 82 -6.69 9.42 0.16
C TYR A 82 -5.62 9.65 -0.90
N THR A 83 -5.69 10.81 -1.55
CA THR A 83 -4.69 11.20 -2.54
C THR A 83 -3.32 11.41 -1.90
N ALA A 84 -2.25 11.29 -2.69
CA ALA A 84 -0.90 11.65 -2.22
C ALA A 84 -0.84 13.06 -1.61
N LYS A 85 -1.66 14.01 -2.12
CA LYS A 85 -1.80 15.38 -1.58
C LYS A 85 -2.48 15.38 -0.22
N ASP A 86 -3.57 14.64 -0.04
CA ASP A 86 -4.26 14.52 1.25
C ASP A 86 -3.36 13.87 2.31
N ARG A 87 -2.66 12.79 1.95
CA ARG A 87 -1.69 12.14 2.85
C ARG A 87 -0.57 13.10 3.25
N LYS A 88 -0.06 13.93 2.33
CA LYS A 88 0.97 14.95 2.64
C LYS A 88 0.45 15.97 3.66
N LYS A 89 -0.81 16.41 3.54
CA LYS A 89 -1.45 17.31 4.53
C LYS A 89 -1.59 16.66 5.91
N MET A 90 -1.90 15.36 5.96
CA MET A 90 -1.98 14.62 7.23
C MET A 90 -0.61 14.47 7.90
N VAL A 91 0.46 14.26 7.12
CA VAL A 91 1.84 14.18 7.64
C VAL A 91 2.36 15.54 8.09
N SER A 92 1.99 16.63 7.41
CA SER A 92 2.43 18.00 7.75
C SER A 92 1.73 18.61 8.98
N LYS A 93 0.81 17.91 9.64
CA LYS A 93 0.10 18.42 10.82
C LYS A 93 0.78 18.06 12.15
N ARG A 94 2.11 17.85 12.14
CA ARG A 94 2.91 17.50 13.31
C ARG A 94 3.89 18.60 13.66
#